data_AF-A0A832HBN3-F1
#
_entry.id   AF-A0A832HBN3-F1
#
_cell.length_a   1.000
_cell.length_b   1.000
_cell.length_c   1.000
_cell.angle_alpha   90.00
_cell.angle_beta   90.00
_cell.angle_gamma   90.00
#
_symmetry.space_group_name_H-M   'P 1'
#
loop_
_entity.id
_entity.type
_entity.pdbx_description
1 polymer ?
#
loop_
_entity_poly.entity_id
_entity_poly.type
_entity_poly.pdbx_seq_one_letter_code
_entity_poly.pdbx_strand_id
1 'polypeptide(L)'
;MKKFGSLISMLCVMHVVAAIGLVGYLVATKRLDKEKSAAILDLLRHEGTPDKLREQLFDIIEPTTATASAPANAVARTAHMQESILAATAVDRIDVTRQAIEQERLKLEAEAQELRHRQALLAQLQVDVQAKLKKVETDKAAFEAQTRTVVDKAQQENFARTLALYDELKPKQIKEIFSTMGVDLVAQYLAAMAPDRAGKIISEFKTPDEKQFITGVLERLRSGGTTSAVQAEQSGGSASAATNVPTARMQ
;
A
#
# COMPACT_ATOMS: atom_id res chain seq x y z
N MET A 1 26.17 23.29 -12.57
CA MET A 1 26.14 23.23 -11.09
C MET A 1 25.06 24.12 -10.45
N LYS A 2 24.76 25.33 -10.96
CA LYS A 2 23.70 26.21 -10.40
C LYS A 2 22.27 25.62 -10.38
N LYS A 3 21.94 24.74 -11.34
CA LYS A 3 20.61 24.10 -11.43
C LYS A 3 20.33 23.10 -10.29
N PHE A 4 21.37 22.46 -9.75
CA PHE A 4 21.21 21.49 -8.65
C PHE A 4 20.87 22.18 -7.32
N GLY A 5 21.48 23.33 -7.02
CA GLY A 5 21.15 24.11 -5.81
C GLY A 5 19.72 24.67 -5.85
N SER A 6 19.26 25.10 -7.02
CA SER A 6 17.89 25.60 -7.19
C SER A 6 16.84 24.51 -7.01
N LEU A 7 17.12 23.28 -7.46
CA LEU A 7 16.22 22.13 -7.31
C LEU A 7 16.06 21.70 -5.85
N ILE A 8 17.16 21.67 -5.08
CA ILE A 8 17.13 21.34 -3.66
C ILE A 8 16.41 22.42 -2.85
N SER A 9 16.65 23.70 -3.17
CA SER A 9 15.94 24.83 -2.53
C SER A 9 14.42 24.76 -2.79
N MET A 10 14.01 24.48 -4.03
CA MET A 10 12.60 24.37 -4.39
C MET A 10 11.92 23.17 -3.70
N LEU A 11 12.63 22.05 -3.55
CA LEU A 11 12.15 20.88 -2.81
C LEU A 11 11.93 21.21 -1.33
N CYS A 12 12.87 21.91 -0.68
CA CYS A 12 12.71 22.33 0.71
C CYS A 12 11.54 23.29 0.90
N VAL A 13 11.40 24.30 0.03
CA VAL A 13 10.29 25.25 0.11
C VAL A 13 8.94 24.53 -0.07
N MET A 14 8.85 23.58 -1.00
CA MET A 14 7.64 22.77 -1.19
C MET A 14 7.27 21.99 0.07
N HIS A 15 8.24 21.38 0.76
CA HIS A 15 7.98 20.63 1.99
C HIS A 15 7.56 21.53 3.16
N VAL A 16 8.14 22.74 3.26
CA VAL A 16 7.75 23.72 4.28
C VAL A 16 6.31 24.20 4.05
N VAL A 17 5.94 24.48 2.80
CA VAL A 17 4.57 24.87 2.45
C VAL A 17 3.58 23.73 2.73
N ALA A 18 3.96 22.48 2.41
CA ALA A 18 3.15 21.31 2.72
C ALA A 18 2.97 21.11 4.23
N ALA A 19 4.01 21.31 5.03
CA ALA A 19 3.95 21.22 6.48
C ALA A 19 3.05 22.31 7.08
N ILE A 20 3.17 23.55 6.60
CA ILE A 20 2.32 24.68 7.04
C ILE A 20 0.85 24.42 6.67
N GLY A 21 0.59 23.91 5.46
CA GLY A 21 -0.75 23.55 5.02
C GLY A 21 -1.38 22.42 5.86
N LEU A 22 -0.57 21.42 6.22
CA LEU A 22 -1.00 20.31 7.06
C LEU A 22 -1.31 20.76 8.50
N VAL A 23 -0.50 21.65 9.06
CA VAL A 23 -0.76 22.28 10.37
C VAL A 23 -2.02 23.14 10.32
N GLY A 24 -2.20 23.96 9.27
CA GLY A 24 -3.41 24.76 9.07
C GLY A 24 -4.67 23.90 8.95
N TYR A 25 -4.59 22.77 8.25
CA TYR A 25 -5.68 21.80 8.12
C TYR A 25 -6.04 21.12 9.46
N LEU A 26 -5.03 20.80 10.28
CA LEU A 26 -5.24 20.22 11.61
C LEU A 26 -5.87 21.20 12.61
N VAL A 27 -5.53 22.50 12.50
CA VAL A 27 -6.15 23.56 13.31
C VAL A 27 -7.60 23.81 12.86
N ALA A 28 -7.87 23.83 11.55
CA ALA A 28 -9.21 24.02 11.01
C ALA A 28 -10.17 22.88 11.35
N THR A 29 -9.68 21.64 11.44
CA THR A 29 -10.47 20.46 11.80
C THR A 29 -10.74 20.29 13.30
N LYS A 30 -10.34 21.27 14.14
CA LYS A 30 -10.49 21.25 15.61
C LYS A 30 -9.96 19.97 16.29
N ARG A 31 -9.07 19.23 15.64
CA ARG A 31 -8.44 18.02 16.20
C ARG A 31 -7.19 18.32 17.02
N LEU A 32 -6.71 19.56 16.98
CA LEU A 32 -5.60 20.06 17.79
C LEU A 32 -6.16 20.83 19.00
N ASP A 33 -6.37 20.11 20.10
CA ASP A 33 -6.65 20.74 21.40
C ASP A 33 -5.41 21.49 21.89
N LYS A 34 -5.62 22.61 22.59
CA LYS A 34 -4.54 23.44 23.16
C LYS A 34 -3.56 22.61 24.00
N GLU A 35 -4.05 21.59 24.69
CA GLU A 35 -3.23 20.64 25.46
C GLU A 35 -2.29 19.81 24.58
N LYS A 36 -2.73 19.35 23.41
CA LYS A 36 -1.89 18.57 22.48
C LYS A 36 -0.84 19.43 21.79
N SER A 37 -1.18 20.69 21.46
CA SER A 37 -0.18 21.64 20.95
C SER A 37 0.85 22.03 21.99
N ALA A 38 0.47 22.12 23.27
CA ALA A 38 1.41 22.35 24.36
C ALA A 38 2.34 21.15 24.56
N ALA A 39 1.81 19.93 24.50
CA ALA A 39 2.61 18.71 24.57
C ALA A 39 3.60 18.57 23.41
N ILE A 40 3.20 18.91 22.17
CA ILE A 40 4.10 18.87 21.01
C ILE A 40 5.14 19.99 21.08
N LEU A 41 4.78 21.18 21.55
CA LEU A 41 5.73 22.29 21.73
C LEU A 41 6.71 22.01 22.87
N ASP A 42 6.28 21.29 23.91
CA ASP A 42 7.14 20.84 24.99
C ASP A 42 8.07 19.70 24.53
N LEU A 43 7.58 18.79 23.69
CA LEU A 43 8.38 17.75 23.04
C LEU A 43 9.43 18.32 22.07
N LEU A 44 9.11 19.44 21.41
CA LEU A 44 10.02 20.14 20.51
C LEU A 44 11.01 21.05 21.26
N ARG A 45 10.69 21.46 22.48
CA ARG A 45 11.60 22.19 23.39
C ARG A 45 12.47 21.26 24.23
N HIS A 46 12.01 20.05 24.54
CA HIS A 46 12.73 19.02 25.25
C HIS A 46 13.25 17.94 24.28
N GLU A 47 14.15 18.33 23.37
CA GLU A 47 15.04 17.34 22.77
C GLU A 47 15.88 16.71 23.88
N GLY A 48 15.62 15.44 24.19
CA GLY A 48 16.64 14.55 24.78
C GLY A 48 16.37 13.93 26.15
N THR A 49 15.15 13.49 26.50
CA THR A 49 15.05 12.50 27.61
C THR A 49 13.90 11.50 27.43
N PRO A 50 14.18 10.27 26.93
CA PRO A 50 13.18 9.23 26.69
C PRO A 50 12.72 8.47 27.95
N ASP A 51 13.08 8.90 29.16
CA ASP A 51 12.76 8.14 30.38
C ASP A 51 11.39 8.49 30.98
N LYS A 52 10.94 9.75 30.89
CA LYS A 52 9.66 10.17 31.48
C LYS A 52 8.43 9.73 30.67
N LEU A 53 8.61 9.47 29.37
CA LEU A 53 7.57 8.90 28.51
C LEU A 53 7.33 7.41 28.79
N ARG A 54 8.33 6.66 29.26
CA ARG A 54 8.12 5.28 29.70
C ARG A 54 7.27 5.25 30.96
N GLU A 55 7.58 6.07 31.97
CA GLU A 55 6.79 6.11 33.20
C GLU A 55 5.34 6.55 32.96
N GLN A 56 5.10 7.59 32.14
CA GLN A 56 3.73 8.03 31.84
C GLN A 56 2.93 7.07 30.96
N LEU A 57 3.59 6.22 30.16
CA LEU A 57 2.90 5.19 29.38
C LEU A 57 2.61 3.93 30.20
N PHE A 58 3.36 3.66 31.29
CA PHE A 58 3.05 2.55 32.20
C PHE A 58 1.83 2.85 33.08
N ASP A 59 1.60 4.10 33.49
CA ASP A 59 0.42 4.48 34.28
C ASP A 59 -0.91 4.38 33.52
N ILE A 60 -0.89 4.39 32.18
CA ILE A 60 -2.09 4.30 31.35
C ILE A 60 -2.40 2.84 30.94
N ILE A 61 -1.42 1.93 31.05
CA ILE A 61 -1.51 0.54 30.55
C ILE A 61 -1.62 -0.50 31.68
N GLU A 62 -1.44 -0.13 32.94
CA GLU A 62 -1.75 -1.04 34.06
C GLU A 62 -3.25 -1.03 34.42
N PRO A 63 -4.02 -2.09 34.12
CA PRO A 63 -5.30 -2.30 34.78
C PRO A 63 -5.02 -2.60 36.26
N THR A 64 -5.46 -1.70 37.13
CA THR A 64 -5.77 -1.90 38.56
C THR A 64 -5.57 -3.34 39.07
N THR A 65 -4.35 -3.66 39.51
CA THR A 65 -4.08 -4.83 40.38
C THR A 65 -3.50 -4.36 41.71
N ALA A 66 -4.23 -3.50 42.42
CA ALA A 66 -3.94 -3.19 43.82
C ALA A 66 -5.19 -2.66 44.55
N THR A 67 -6.24 -3.47 44.63
CA THR A 67 -7.17 -3.45 45.78
C THR A 67 -7.50 -4.89 46.13
N ALA A 68 -6.47 -5.64 46.51
CA ALA A 68 -6.62 -6.87 47.30
C ALA A 68 -6.65 -6.47 48.78
N SER A 69 -7.79 -5.92 49.21
CA SER A 69 -8.19 -5.79 50.62
C SER A 69 -9.70 -5.58 50.68
N ALA A 70 -10.49 -6.56 50.21
CA ALA A 70 -11.93 -6.57 50.46
C ALA A 70 -12.62 -7.95 50.35
N PRO A 71 -12.19 -9.02 51.06
CA PRO A 71 -13.13 -10.12 51.36
C PRO A 71 -14.00 -9.81 52.60
N ALA A 72 -13.53 -8.98 53.55
CA ALA A 72 -14.23 -8.79 54.82
C ALA A 72 -15.59 -8.06 54.70
N ASN A 73 -15.66 -6.99 53.89
CA ASN A 73 -16.88 -6.18 53.76
C ASN A 73 -17.94 -6.81 52.84
N ALA A 74 -17.54 -7.61 51.84
CA ALA A 74 -18.47 -8.31 50.97
C ALA A 74 -19.14 -9.48 51.72
N VAL A 75 -18.36 -10.26 52.49
CA VAL A 75 -18.88 -11.35 53.33
C VAL A 75 -19.78 -10.82 54.43
N ALA A 76 -19.41 -9.69 55.08
CA ALA A 76 -20.25 -9.06 56.10
C ALA A 76 -21.58 -8.52 55.55
N ARG A 77 -21.60 -7.94 54.33
CA ARG A 77 -22.85 -7.50 53.68
C ARG A 77 -23.75 -8.66 53.28
N THR A 78 -23.16 -9.75 52.78
CA THR A 78 -23.92 -10.95 52.39
C THR A 78 -24.53 -11.64 53.60
N ALA A 79 -23.79 -11.73 54.71
CA ALA A 79 -24.27 -12.26 55.98
C ALA A 79 -25.41 -11.42 56.59
N HIS A 80 -25.29 -10.08 56.60
CA HIS A 80 -26.35 -9.20 57.11
C HIS A 80 -27.62 -9.23 56.26
N MET A 81 -27.49 -9.39 54.94
CA MET A 81 -28.63 -9.53 54.04
C MET A 81 -29.33 -10.89 54.22
N GLN A 82 -28.55 -11.94 54.48
CA GLN A 82 -29.07 -13.28 54.71
C GLN A 82 -29.80 -13.42 56.05
N GLU A 83 -29.35 -12.71 57.08
CA GLU A 83 -30.00 -12.65 58.40
C GLU A 83 -31.30 -11.82 58.38
N SER A 84 -31.36 -10.73 57.61
CA SER A 84 -32.60 -9.96 57.44
C SER A 84 -33.65 -10.71 56.60
N ILE A 85 -33.21 -11.48 55.61
CA ILE A 85 -34.09 -12.34 54.79
C ILE A 85 -34.72 -13.45 55.64
N LEU A 86 -34.04 -13.97 56.67
CA LEU A 86 -34.58 -15.00 57.56
C LEU A 86 -35.63 -14.44 58.55
N ALA A 87 -35.46 -13.20 59.01
CA ALA A 87 -36.39 -12.50 59.89
C ALA A 87 -37.60 -11.87 59.18
N ALA A 88 -37.57 -11.76 57.84
CA ALA A 88 -38.63 -11.18 57.03
C ALA A 88 -39.82 -12.15 56.85
N THR A 89 -41.03 -11.61 56.66
CA THR A 89 -42.20 -12.43 56.37
C THR A 89 -42.07 -13.12 55.01
N ALA A 90 -42.79 -14.23 54.78
CA ALA A 90 -42.73 -14.95 53.51
C ALA A 90 -43.08 -14.08 52.28
N VAL A 91 -43.86 -13.01 52.49
CA VAL A 91 -44.24 -12.03 51.47
C VAL A 91 -43.06 -11.12 51.09
N ASP A 92 -42.35 -10.56 52.08
CA ASP A 92 -41.19 -9.70 51.84
C ASP A 92 -40.08 -10.42 51.07
N ARG A 93 -39.86 -11.71 51.34
CA ARG A 93 -38.88 -12.53 50.61
C ARG A 93 -39.22 -12.68 49.13
N ILE A 94 -40.50 -12.80 48.80
CA ILE A 94 -40.97 -12.92 47.42
C ILE A 94 -40.77 -11.59 46.68
N ASP A 95 -41.05 -10.46 47.32
CA ASP A 95 -40.92 -9.14 46.70
C ASP A 95 -39.45 -8.75 46.47
N VAL A 96 -38.56 -9.05 47.42
CA VAL A 96 -37.10 -8.87 47.23
C VAL A 96 -36.59 -9.75 46.07
N THR A 97 -37.04 -11.00 45.98
CA THR A 97 -36.64 -11.91 44.90
C THR A 97 -37.14 -11.42 43.54
N ARG A 98 -38.39 -10.94 43.46
CA ARG A 98 -38.94 -10.33 42.25
C ARG A 98 -38.14 -9.11 41.81
N GLN A 99 -37.82 -8.21 42.74
CA GLN A 99 -37.00 -7.03 42.44
C GLN A 99 -35.60 -7.40 41.95
N ALA A 100 -34.97 -8.43 42.54
CA ALA A 100 -33.67 -8.92 42.09
C ALA A 100 -33.73 -9.48 40.66
N ILE A 101 -34.76 -10.29 40.34
CA ILE A 101 -34.97 -10.82 38.99
C ILE A 101 -35.20 -9.69 37.99
N GLU A 102 -36.05 -8.70 38.30
CA GLU A 102 -36.29 -7.58 37.38
C GLU A 102 -35.03 -6.75 37.12
N GLN A 103 -34.21 -6.51 38.15
CA GLN A 103 -32.92 -5.84 37.97
C GLN A 103 -31.96 -6.64 37.08
N GLU A 104 -31.93 -7.97 37.23
CA GLU A 104 -31.12 -8.84 36.39
C GLU A 104 -31.59 -8.83 34.94
N ARG A 105 -32.92 -8.85 34.71
CA ARG A 105 -33.50 -8.75 33.35
C ARG A 105 -33.13 -7.43 32.68
N LEU A 106 -33.24 -6.31 33.39
CA LEU A 106 -32.87 -5.00 32.85
C LEU A 106 -31.38 -4.92 32.50
N LYS A 107 -30.50 -5.52 33.31
CA LYS A 107 -29.06 -5.59 33.01
C LYS A 107 -28.80 -6.42 31.76
N LEU A 108 -29.38 -7.62 31.68
CA LEU A 108 -29.23 -8.50 30.52
C LEU A 108 -29.77 -7.85 29.24
N GLU A 109 -30.88 -7.12 29.34
CA GLU A 109 -31.44 -6.39 28.19
C GLU A 109 -30.50 -5.26 27.73
N ALA A 110 -29.96 -4.47 28.67
CA ALA A 110 -28.99 -3.43 28.37
C ALA A 110 -27.71 -4.00 27.73
N GLU A 111 -27.18 -5.10 28.25
CA GLU A 111 -26.03 -5.80 27.68
C GLU A 111 -26.34 -6.36 26.28
N ALA A 112 -27.53 -6.94 26.07
CA ALA A 112 -27.96 -7.43 24.77
C ALA A 112 -28.16 -6.30 23.74
N GLN A 113 -28.61 -5.12 24.17
CA GLN A 113 -28.69 -3.94 23.31
C GLN A 113 -27.29 -3.42 22.95
N GLU A 114 -26.38 -3.33 23.91
CA GLU A 114 -25.00 -2.91 23.68
C GLU A 114 -24.26 -3.87 22.73
N LEU A 115 -24.42 -5.18 22.91
CA LEU A 115 -23.83 -6.19 22.01
C LEU A 115 -24.37 -6.05 20.59
N ARG A 116 -25.69 -5.85 20.43
CA ARG A 116 -26.29 -5.61 19.10
C ARG A 116 -25.76 -4.34 18.46
N HIS A 117 -25.59 -3.27 19.24
CA HIS A 117 -25.02 -2.01 18.74
C HIS A 117 -23.57 -2.20 18.27
N ARG A 118 -22.73 -2.87 19.07
CA ARG A 118 -21.35 -3.18 18.68
C ARG A 118 -21.28 -4.05 17.43
N GLN A 119 -22.13 -5.08 17.33
CA GLN A 119 -22.19 -5.93 16.15
C GLN A 119 -22.56 -5.13 14.90
N ALA A 120 -23.54 -4.23 15.00
CA ALA A 120 -23.93 -3.36 13.89
C ALA A 120 -22.78 -2.43 13.47
N LEU A 121 -22.06 -1.83 14.43
CA LEU A 121 -20.90 -0.98 14.15
C LEU A 121 -19.76 -1.77 13.49
N LEU A 122 -19.46 -2.98 13.97
CA LEU A 122 -18.44 -3.84 13.36
C LEU A 122 -18.81 -4.25 11.94
N ALA A 123 -20.07 -4.57 11.70
CA ALA A 123 -20.56 -4.90 10.35
C ALA A 123 -20.42 -3.70 9.40
N GLN A 124 -20.79 -2.50 9.83
CA GLN A 124 -20.61 -1.27 9.04
C GLN A 124 -19.12 -1.00 8.77
N LEU A 125 -18.27 -1.11 9.79
CA LEU A 125 -16.84 -0.90 9.64
C LEU A 125 -16.22 -1.92 8.68
N GLN A 126 -16.66 -3.17 8.72
CA GLN A 126 -16.21 -4.21 7.79
C GLN A 126 -16.59 -3.89 6.35
N VAL A 127 -17.81 -3.41 6.11
CA VAL A 127 -18.26 -2.96 4.77
C VAL A 127 -17.44 -1.77 4.30
N ASP A 128 -17.21 -0.77 5.16
CA ASP A 128 -16.41 0.41 4.83
C ASP A 128 -14.96 0.05 4.51
N VAL A 129 -14.35 -0.86 5.28
CA VAL A 129 -12.99 -1.35 5.03
C VAL A 129 -12.93 -2.09 3.70
N GLN A 130 -13.88 -2.97 3.41
CA GLN A 130 -13.93 -3.66 2.12
C GLN A 130 -14.11 -2.69 0.95
N ALA A 131 -14.96 -1.67 1.10
CA ALA A 131 -15.14 -0.64 0.07
C ALA A 131 -13.85 0.16 -0.16
N LYS A 132 -13.15 0.54 0.92
CA LYS A 132 -11.85 1.23 0.83
C LYS A 132 -10.77 0.36 0.19
N LEU A 133 -10.70 -0.92 0.54
CA LEU A 133 -9.74 -1.85 -0.07
C LEU A 133 -9.98 -2.00 -1.57
N LYS A 134 -11.23 -2.22 -1.98
CA LYS A 134 -11.60 -2.27 -3.41
C LYS A 134 -11.22 -0.98 -4.13
N LYS A 135 -11.47 0.18 -3.53
CA LYS A 135 -11.09 1.47 -4.10
C LYS A 135 -9.57 1.60 -4.27
N VAL A 136 -8.79 1.19 -3.27
CA VAL A 136 -7.33 1.22 -3.36
C VAL A 136 -6.82 0.27 -4.44
N GLU A 137 -7.41 -0.92 -4.58
CA GLU A 137 -7.05 -1.85 -5.65
C GLU A 137 -7.37 -1.28 -7.04
N THR A 138 -8.55 -0.66 -7.22
CA THR A 138 -8.90 -0.01 -8.49
C THR A 138 -7.99 1.17 -8.80
N ASP A 139 -7.68 1.99 -7.79
CA ASP A 139 -6.81 3.15 -7.94
C ASP A 139 -5.37 2.73 -8.29
N LYS A 140 -4.87 1.66 -7.66
CA LYS A 140 -3.56 1.06 -8.00
C LYS A 140 -3.53 0.53 -9.43
N ALA A 141 -4.55 -0.24 -9.84
CA ALA A 141 -4.62 -0.77 -11.20
C ALA A 141 -4.69 0.36 -12.25
N ALA A 142 -5.47 1.41 -11.98
CA ALA A 142 -5.55 2.58 -12.84
C ALA A 142 -4.21 3.34 -12.91
N PHE A 143 -3.53 3.52 -11.77
CA PHE A 143 -2.23 4.17 -11.71
C PHE A 143 -1.16 3.38 -12.45
N GLU A 144 -1.13 2.05 -12.31
CA GLU A 144 -0.20 1.19 -13.04
C GLU A 144 -0.44 1.26 -14.55
N ALA A 145 -1.71 1.22 -14.99
CA ALA A 145 -2.07 1.35 -16.40
C ALA A 145 -1.66 2.72 -16.97
N GLN A 146 -1.91 3.80 -16.22
CA GLN A 146 -1.49 5.15 -16.61
C GLN A 146 0.03 5.26 -16.66
N THR A 147 0.74 4.74 -15.66
CA THR A 147 2.20 4.75 -15.60
C THR A 147 2.80 4.00 -16.78
N ARG A 148 2.30 2.81 -17.11
CA ARG A 148 2.74 2.04 -18.30
C ARG A 148 2.53 2.86 -19.57
N THR A 149 1.35 3.45 -19.75
CA THR A 149 1.05 4.29 -20.92
C THR A 149 1.98 5.48 -21.05
N VAL A 150 2.31 6.15 -19.93
CA VAL A 150 3.24 7.29 -19.92
C VAL A 150 4.67 6.83 -20.24
N VAL A 151 5.12 5.72 -19.66
CA VAL A 151 6.44 5.15 -19.93
C VAL A 151 6.55 4.73 -21.39
N ASP A 152 5.55 4.04 -21.93
CA ASP A 152 5.54 3.58 -23.32
C ASP A 152 5.57 4.77 -24.30
N LYS A 153 4.75 5.80 -24.04
CA LYS A 153 4.76 7.03 -24.84
C LYS A 153 6.10 7.76 -24.75
N ALA A 154 6.65 7.90 -23.54
CA ALA A 154 7.94 8.54 -23.35
C ALA A 154 9.07 7.76 -24.05
N GLN A 155 9.05 6.43 -23.98
CA GLN A 155 10.00 5.58 -24.70
C GLN A 155 9.86 5.72 -26.21
N GLN A 156 8.64 5.73 -26.75
CA GLN A 156 8.39 5.95 -28.18
C GLN A 156 8.82 7.34 -28.65
N GLU A 157 8.50 8.40 -27.88
CA GLU A 157 8.95 9.76 -28.19
C GLU A 157 10.46 9.89 -28.15
N ASN A 158 11.11 9.32 -27.13
CA ASN A 158 12.56 9.34 -27.01
C ASN A 158 13.21 8.56 -28.14
N PHE A 159 12.67 7.40 -28.50
CA PHE A 159 13.11 6.60 -29.64
C PHE A 159 12.97 7.37 -30.97
N ALA A 160 11.84 8.05 -31.18
CA ALA A 160 11.63 8.87 -32.37
C ALA A 160 12.60 10.06 -32.44
N ARG A 161 12.89 10.71 -31.29
CA ARG A 161 13.88 11.80 -31.22
C ARG A 161 15.30 11.32 -31.49
N THR A 162 15.72 10.19 -30.93
CA THR A 162 17.05 9.63 -31.20
C THR A 162 17.19 9.16 -32.64
N LEU A 163 16.13 8.58 -33.21
CA LEU A 163 16.06 8.22 -34.62
C LEU A 163 16.22 9.44 -35.53
N ALA A 164 15.50 10.53 -35.26
CA ALA A 164 15.62 11.78 -36.01
C ALA A 164 17.03 12.39 -35.91
N LEU A 165 17.65 12.33 -34.73
CA LEU A 165 19.03 12.78 -34.54
C LEU A 165 20.02 11.94 -35.36
N TYR A 166 19.83 10.61 -35.38
CA TYR A 166 20.68 9.73 -36.19
C TYR A 166 20.47 9.93 -37.70
N ASP A 167 19.28 10.30 -38.12
CA ASP A 167 19.00 10.63 -39.52
C ASP A 167 19.77 11.87 -40.02
N GLU A 168 20.06 12.83 -39.14
CA GLU A 168 20.84 14.03 -39.46
C GLU A 168 22.35 13.77 -39.49
N LEU A 169 22.84 12.71 -38.83
CA LEU A 169 24.25 12.38 -38.75
C LEU A 169 24.78 11.67 -40.00
N LYS A 170 26.10 11.75 -40.21
CA LYS A 170 26.75 11.06 -41.32
C LYS A 170 26.84 9.55 -41.04
N PRO A 171 26.67 8.67 -42.05
CA PRO A 171 26.74 7.22 -41.87
C PRO A 171 28.00 6.71 -41.16
N LYS A 172 29.15 7.36 -41.38
CA LYS A 172 30.42 7.06 -40.70
C LYS A 172 30.40 7.32 -39.19
N GLN A 173 29.72 8.37 -38.75
CA GLN A 173 29.59 8.69 -37.31
C GLN A 173 28.62 7.72 -36.63
N ILE A 174 27.55 7.34 -37.33
CA ILE A 174 26.56 6.38 -36.84
C ILE A 174 27.23 5.01 -36.64
N LYS A 175 28.11 4.59 -37.55
CA LYS A 175 28.92 3.37 -37.39
C LYS A 175 29.68 3.36 -36.07
N GLU A 176 30.42 4.42 -35.75
CA GLU A 176 31.20 4.51 -34.51
C GLU A 176 30.31 4.37 -33.27
N ILE A 177 29.12 5.00 -33.29
CA ILE A 177 28.14 4.90 -32.21
C ILE A 177 27.58 3.48 -32.11
N PHE A 178 27.17 2.87 -33.22
CA PHE A 178 26.57 1.53 -33.24
C PHE A 178 27.55 0.43 -32.86
N SER A 179 28.84 0.58 -33.17
CA SER A 179 29.88 -0.36 -32.71
C SER A 179 30.05 -0.38 -31.18
N THR A 180 29.62 0.66 -30.48
CA THR A 180 29.64 0.71 -29.00
C THR A 180 28.32 0.25 -28.36
N MET A 181 27.29 -0.02 -29.18
CA MET A 181 25.93 -0.32 -28.75
C MET A 181 25.63 -1.83 -28.89
N GLY A 182 24.68 -2.32 -28.09
CA GLY A 182 24.24 -3.73 -28.16
C GLY A 182 23.54 -4.08 -29.48
N VAL A 183 23.77 -5.30 -29.96
CA VAL A 183 23.23 -5.84 -31.23
C VAL A 183 21.71 -5.69 -31.34
N ASP A 184 20.97 -5.95 -30.25
CA ASP A 184 19.51 -5.86 -30.20
C ASP A 184 18.99 -4.44 -30.48
N LEU A 185 19.61 -3.44 -29.84
CA LEU A 185 19.18 -2.05 -29.93
C LEU A 185 19.49 -1.48 -31.33
N VAL A 186 20.65 -1.84 -31.88
CA VAL A 186 21.03 -1.47 -33.25
C VAL A 186 20.07 -2.08 -34.28
N ALA A 187 19.67 -3.35 -34.10
CA ALA A 187 18.68 -3.99 -34.96
C ALA A 187 17.33 -3.25 -34.91
N GLN A 188 16.89 -2.82 -33.73
CA GLN A 188 15.64 -2.08 -33.57
C GLN A 188 15.67 -0.69 -34.23
N TYR A 189 16.79 0.03 -34.12
CA TYR A 189 16.96 1.31 -34.82
C TYR A 189 17.05 1.14 -36.34
N LEU A 190 17.79 0.15 -36.84
CA LEU A 190 17.88 -0.13 -38.28
C LEU A 190 16.54 -0.57 -38.87
N ALA A 191 15.71 -1.28 -38.10
CA ALA A 191 14.34 -1.65 -38.51
C ALA A 191 13.43 -0.44 -38.72
N ALA A 192 13.59 0.60 -37.88
CA ALA A 192 12.76 1.79 -37.90
C ALA A 192 13.25 2.88 -38.88
N MET A 193 14.51 2.79 -39.34
CA MET A 193 15.08 3.69 -40.36
C MET A 193 14.60 3.35 -41.77
N ALA A 194 14.70 4.32 -42.68
CA ALA A 194 14.50 4.08 -44.11
C ALA A 194 15.54 3.06 -44.64
N PRO A 195 15.12 2.08 -45.46
CA PRO A 195 15.98 0.97 -45.90
C PRO A 195 17.22 1.46 -46.68
N ASP A 196 17.08 2.54 -47.44
CA ASP A 196 18.19 3.15 -48.19
C ASP A 196 19.29 3.71 -47.27
N ARG A 197 18.90 4.32 -46.14
CA ARG A 197 19.85 4.87 -45.17
C ARG A 197 20.49 3.74 -44.36
N ALA A 198 19.70 2.74 -43.94
CA ALA A 198 20.21 1.54 -43.28
C ALA A 198 21.27 0.82 -44.14
N GLY A 199 21.02 0.66 -45.44
CA GLY A 199 21.98 0.08 -46.39
C GLY A 199 23.29 0.88 -46.49
N LYS A 200 23.22 2.22 -46.51
CA LYS A 200 24.40 3.09 -46.50
C LYS A 200 25.21 2.94 -45.21
N ILE A 201 24.55 2.87 -44.06
CA ILE A 201 25.21 2.66 -42.76
C ILE A 201 25.90 1.30 -42.73
N ILE A 202 25.21 0.23 -43.13
CA ILE A 202 25.75 -1.13 -43.22
C ILE A 202 27.00 -1.17 -44.13
N SER A 203 27.02 -0.42 -45.24
CA SER A 203 28.15 -0.40 -46.17
C SER A 203 29.44 0.24 -45.60
N GLU A 204 29.35 0.99 -44.50
CA GLU A 204 30.52 1.59 -43.82
C GLU A 204 31.22 0.60 -42.85
N PHE A 205 30.57 -0.52 -42.52
CA PHE A 205 31.15 -1.63 -41.75
C PHE A 205 32.02 -2.49 -42.69
N LYS A 206 33.34 -2.28 -42.63
CA LYS A 206 34.29 -2.82 -43.62
C LYS A 206 35.25 -3.84 -43.02
N THR A 207 35.51 -3.77 -41.72
CA THR A 207 36.44 -4.72 -41.07
C THR A 207 35.79 -6.10 -40.90
N PRO A 208 36.58 -7.19 -40.80
CA PRO A 208 36.04 -8.54 -40.63
C PRO A 208 35.16 -8.68 -39.37
N ASP A 209 35.58 -8.08 -38.26
CA ASP A 209 34.86 -8.12 -36.98
C ASP A 209 33.54 -7.34 -37.04
N GLU A 210 33.55 -6.19 -37.72
CA GLU A 210 32.37 -5.37 -37.97
C GLU A 210 31.31 -6.08 -38.83
N LYS A 211 31.75 -6.87 -39.81
CA LYS A 211 30.83 -7.66 -40.66
C LYS A 211 30.15 -8.77 -39.87
N GLN A 212 30.84 -9.39 -38.92
CA GLN A 212 30.23 -10.37 -38.01
C GLN A 212 29.18 -9.72 -37.11
N PHE A 213 29.48 -8.53 -36.58
CA PHE A 213 28.51 -7.73 -35.81
C PHE A 213 27.25 -7.44 -36.62
N ILE A 214 27.38 -6.90 -37.83
CA ILE A 214 26.23 -6.61 -38.71
C ILE A 214 25.46 -7.89 -39.09
N THR A 215 26.15 -9.01 -39.31
CA THR A 215 25.49 -10.30 -39.57
C THR A 215 24.62 -10.71 -38.39
N GLY A 216 25.11 -10.54 -37.16
CA GLY A 216 24.31 -10.76 -35.94
C GLY A 216 23.13 -9.79 -35.82
N VAL A 217 23.31 -8.52 -36.16
CA VAL A 217 22.23 -7.52 -36.19
C VAL A 217 21.15 -7.89 -37.20
N LEU A 218 21.53 -8.34 -38.41
CA LEU A 218 20.59 -8.76 -39.46
C LEU A 218 19.86 -10.06 -39.09
N GLU A 219 20.54 -11.01 -38.45
CA GLU A 219 19.91 -12.21 -37.90
C GLU A 219 18.90 -11.84 -36.82
N ARG A 220 19.23 -10.86 -35.98
CA ARG A 220 18.33 -10.35 -34.95
C ARG A 220 17.15 -9.60 -35.54
N LEU A 221 17.35 -8.84 -36.62
CA LEU A 221 16.27 -8.19 -37.36
C LEU A 221 15.31 -9.23 -37.98
N ARG A 222 15.87 -10.31 -38.54
CA ARG A 222 15.11 -11.44 -39.09
C ARG A 222 14.30 -12.18 -38.04
N SER A 223 14.89 -12.46 -36.88
CA SER A 223 14.23 -13.16 -35.76
C SER A 223 13.34 -12.25 -34.90
N GLY A 224 13.64 -10.96 -34.80
CA GLY A 224 12.89 -9.96 -34.05
C GLY A 224 11.47 -9.71 -34.57
N GLY A 225 11.21 -10.02 -35.85
CA GLY A 225 9.85 -10.08 -36.40
C GLY A 225 9.02 -11.27 -35.90
N THR A 226 9.65 -12.31 -35.33
CA THR A 226 8.98 -13.52 -34.83
C THR A 226 8.84 -13.57 -33.30
N THR A 227 9.69 -12.88 -32.54
CA THR A 227 9.65 -12.94 -31.07
C THR A 227 8.43 -12.23 -30.46
N SER A 228 7.89 -11.18 -31.09
CA SER A 228 6.64 -10.54 -30.64
C SER A 228 5.39 -11.41 -30.88
N ALA A 229 5.43 -12.36 -31.81
CA ALA A 229 4.34 -13.31 -32.03
C ALA A 229 4.40 -14.50 -31.06
N VAL A 230 5.61 -14.99 -30.74
CA VAL A 230 5.79 -16.16 -29.85
C VAL A 230 5.55 -15.82 -28.38
N GLN A 231 5.82 -14.57 -27.92
CA GLN A 231 5.47 -14.13 -26.57
C GLN A 231 3.97 -13.89 -26.35
N ALA A 232 3.19 -13.64 -27.42
CA ALA A 232 1.74 -13.52 -27.34
C ALA A 232 1.05 -14.89 -27.23
N GLU A 233 1.61 -15.96 -27.82
CA GLU A 233 1.04 -17.31 -27.72
C GLU A 233 1.40 -18.04 -26.42
N GLN A 234 2.56 -17.75 -25.80
CA GLN A 234 2.94 -18.39 -24.52
C GLN A 234 2.24 -17.83 -23.28
N SER A 235 1.55 -16.68 -23.38
CA SER A 235 0.74 -16.13 -22.27
C SER A 235 -0.75 -16.53 -22.34
N GLY A 236 -1.20 -17.17 -23.42
CA GLY A 236 -2.58 -17.66 -23.60
C GLY A 236 -2.78 -19.17 -23.40
N GLY A 237 -1.72 -19.94 -23.14
CA GLY A 237 -1.71 -21.42 -23.21
C GLY A 237 -1.64 -22.18 -21.88
N SER A 238 -2.01 -21.59 -20.74
CA SER A 238 -1.99 -22.28 -19.43
C SER A 238 -3.37 -22.31 -18.76
N ALA A 239 -4.40 -22.71 -19.51
CA ALA A 239 -5.74 -22.91 -18.97
C ALA A 239 -6.57 -23.94 -19.76
N SER A 240 -6.02 -25.12 -20.04
CA SER A 240 -6.86 -26.32 -20.33
C SER A 240 -6.00 -27.58 -20.39
N ALA A 241 -6.00 -28.38 -19.32
CA ALA A 241 -5.92 -29.85 -19.35
C ALA A 241 -5.53 -30.40 -17.96
N ALA A 242 -6.52 -30.78 -17.15
CA ALA A 242 -6.46 -31.95 -16.26
C ALA A 242 -7.82 -32.16 -15.55
N THR A 243 -8.85 -32.52 -16.32
CA THR A 243 -9.99 -33.30 -15.79
C THR A 243 -9.74 -34.75 -16.15
N ASN A 244 -9.50 -35.61 -15.15
CA ASN A 244 -10.08 -36.96 -15.06
C ASN A 244 -9.41 -37.72 -13.91
N VAL A 245 -10.07 -37.72 -12.74
CA VAL A 245 -9.85 -38.75 -11.71
C VAL A 245 -10.84 -39.88 -12.02
N PRO A 246 -10.38 -41.10 -12.35
CA PRO A 246 -11.26 -42.22 -12.61
C PRO A 246 -11.81 -42.77 -11.28
N THR A 247 -13.14 -42.79 -11.17
CA THR A 247 -13.88 -43.51 -10.14
C THR A 247 -13.56 -44.99 -10.21
N ALA A 248 -12.73 -45.48 -9.30
CA ALA A 248 -12.49 -46.91 -9.10
C ALA A 248 -13.66 -47.52 -8.30
N ARG A 249 -14.45 -48.31 -9.00
CA ARG A 249 -15.46 -49.24 -8.49
C ARG A 249 -14.74 -50.57 -8.20
N MET A 250 -14.62 -50.99 -6.94
CA MET A 250 -14.52 -52.41 -6.57
C MET A 250 -14.86 -52.62 -5.09
N GLN A 251 -15.90 -53.45 -4.90
CA GLN A 251 -16.21 -54.39 -3.80
C GLN A 251 -16.42 -53.86 -2.39
#